data_AF-A0AA97BMM3-F1
#
_entry.id   AF-A0AA97BMM3-F1
#
_cell.length_a   1.000
_cell.length_b   1.000
_cell.length_c   1.000
_cell.angle_alpha   90.00
_cell.angle_beta   90.00
_cell.angle_gamma   90.00
#
_symmetry.space_group_name_H-M   'P 1'
#
loop_
_entity.id
_entity.type
_entity.pdbx_description
1 polymer ?
#
loop_
_entity_poly.entity_id
_entity_poly.type
_entity_poly.pdbx_seq_one_letter_code
_entity_poly.pdbx_strand_id
1 'polypeptide(L)'
;MPCKPNAPAVGTVLFTPGRWDEVVVSMENLPTLPPDQTYRLWLRLQDGSLILCGEFIPDDQGRVFAALTPPQQPTPDNRAASVFITVESQRAPAEPQGSPVITTEL
;
A
#
# COMPACT_ATOMS: atom_id res chain seq x y z
N MET A 1 29.42 -14.00 8.02
CA MET A 1 28.20 -13.37 8.57
C MET A 1 27.02 -14.15 8.00
N PRO A 2 26.16 -14.80 8.81
CA PRO A 2 24.97 -15.42 8.26
C PRO A 2 23.99 -14.29 7.88
N CYS A 3 23.59 -14.24 6.61
CA CYS A 3 22.49 -13.38 6.17
C CYS A 3 21.26 -13.81 6.97
N LYS A 4 20.77 -12.94 7.87
CA LYS A 4 19.47 -13.11 8.50
C LYS A 4 18.45 -13.19 7.35
N PRO A 5 17.62 -14.23 7.24
CA PRO A 5 16.54 -14.21 6.26
C PRO A 5 15.72 -12.95 6.54
N ASN A 6 15.59 -12.06 5.55
CA ASN A 6 14.64 -10.97 5.68
C ASN A 6 13.28 -11.64 5.92
N ALA A 7 12.68 -11.36 7.08
CA ALA A 7 11.32 -11.78 7.33
C ALA A 7 10.43 -11.19 6.22
N PRO A 8 9.42 -11.94 5.74
CA PRO A 8 8.51 -11.39 4.74
C PRO A 8 7.83 -10.15 5.29
N ALA A 9 7.57 -9.18 4.42
CA ALA A 9 6.77 -8.02 4.76
C ALA A 9 5.37 -8.49 5.20
N VAL A 10 4.89 -7.97 6.32
CA VAL A 10 3.62 -8.36 6.92
C VAL A 10 2.94 -7.13 7.49
N GLY A 11 1.61 -7.18 7.59
CA GLY A 11 0.89 -6.12 8.27
C GLY A 11 -0.61 -6.19 8.08
N THR A 12 -1.26 -5.09 8.41
CA THR A 12 -2.71 -4.93 8.40
C THR A 12 -3.05 -3.61 7.74
N VAL A 13 -4.06 -3.65 6.87
CA VAL A 13 -4.72 -2.46 6.35
C VAL A 13 -6.10 -2.42 6.98
N LEU A 14 -6.40 -1.34 7.69
CA LEU A 14 -7.69 -1.09 8.30
C LEU A 14 -8.40 0.01 7.51
N PHE A 15 -9.64 -0.26 7.14
CA PHE A 15 -10.53 0.71 6.51
C PHE A 15 -11.94 0.47 7.02
N THR A 16 -12.77 1.51 6.98
CA THR A 16 -14.17 1.40 7.35
C THR A 16 -15.00 1.26 6.08
N PRO A 17 -15.76 0.16 5.89
CA PRO A 17 -16.63 0.03 4.73
C PRO A 17 -17.59 1.22 4.60
N GLY A 18 -17.57 1.90 3.45
CA GLY A 18 -18.36 3.10 3.19
C GLY A 18 -17.78 4.41 3.75
N ARG A 19 -16.62 4.36 4.41
CA ARG A 19 -15.83 5.52 4.87
C ARG A 19 -14.37 5.29 4.52
N TRP A 20 -14.04 5.68 3.29
CA TRP A 20 -12.72 5.54 2.67
C TRP A 20 -11.92 6.84 2.71
N ASP A 21 -12.32 7.79 3.55
CA ASP A 21 -11.62 9.04 3.84
C ASP A 21 -10.41 8.82 4.76
N GLU A 22 -10.35 7.66 5.42
CA GLU A 22 -9.22 7.24 6.24
C GLU A 22 -8.95 5.74 6.05
N VAL A 23 -7.73 5.43 5.58
CA VAL A 23 -7.19 4.08 5.50
C VAL A 23 -5.94 4.01 6.35
N VAL A 24 -5.95 3.18 7.39
CA VAL A 24 -4.80 3.02 8.29
C VAL A 24 -3.97 1.85 7.82
N VAL A 25 -2.68 2.08 7.58
CA VAL A 25 -1.70 1.06 7.25
C VAL A 25 -0.77 0.83 8.44
N SER A 26 -0.61 -0.43 8.82
CA SER A 26 0.33 -0.88 9.85
C SER A 26 1.15 -2.03 9.29
N MET A 27 2.44 -1.83 9.01
CA MET A 27 3.30 -2.87 8.42
C MET A 27 4.61 -3.00 9.18
N GLU A 28 5.22 -4.18 9.07
CA GLU A 28 6.51 -4.53 9.61
C GLU A 28 7.33 -5.32 8.58
N ASN A 29 8.65 -5.34 8.78
CA ASN A 29 9.62 -6.02 7.91
C ASN A 29 9.57 -5.53 6.46
N LEU A 30 9.21 -4.27 6.23
CA LEU A 30 9.33 -3.65 4.91
C LEU A 30 10.81 -3.46 4.56
N PRO A 31 11.24 -3.84 3.33
CA PRO A 31 12.58 -3.57 2.87
C PRO A 31 12.95 -2.08 2.95
N THR A 32 14.22 -1.78 3.22
CA THR A 32 14.72 -0.41 3.04
C THR A 32 14.76 -0.08 1.55
N LEU A 33 14.16 1.04 1.17
CA LEU A 33 14.14 1.51 -0.21
C LEU A 33 15.30 2.47 -0.51
N PRO A 34 15.77 2.52 -1.77
CA PRO A 34 16.61 3.61 -2.24
C PRO A 34 15.93 4.99 -2.06
N PRO A 35 16.71 6.08 -1.97
CA PRO A 35 16.18 7.42 -1.66
C PRO A 35 15.20 8.00 -2.69
N ASP A 36 15.13 7.43 -3.89
CA ASP A 36 14.26 7.85 -5.00
C ASP A 36 13.00 6.99 -5.14
N GLN A 37 12.77 6.09 -4.20
CA GLN A 37 11.63 5.18 -4.16
C GLN A 37 10.74 5.45 -2.95
N THR A 38 9.50 4.98 -3.04
CA THR A 38 8.47 5.09 -1.99
C THR A 38 7.55 3.88 -2.05
N TYR A 39 6.86 3.59 -0.94
CA TYR A 39 5.77 2.63 -0.96
C TYR A 39 4.47 3.32 -1.33
N ARG A 40 3.66 2.68 -2.16
CA ARG A 40 2.32 3.14 -2.51
C ARG A 40 1.29 2.09 -2.16
N LEU A 41 0.21 2.52 -1.52
CA LEU A 41 -0.96 1.70 -1.24
C LEU A 41 -2.00 1.90 -2.35
N TRP A 42 -2.50 0.81 -2.89
CA TRP A 42 -3.50 0.80 -3.95
C TRP A 42 -4.73 -0.01 -3.55
N LEU A 43 -5.88 0.44 -4.02
CA LEU A 43 -7.10 -0.36 -4.07
C LEU A 43 -7.37 -0.74 -5.52
N ARG A 44 -7.62 -2.02 -5.74
CA ARG A 44 -8.21 -2.51 -6.98
C ARG A 44 -9.71 -2.60 -6.81
N LEU A 45 -10.46 -2.00 -7.72
CA LEU A 45 -11.91 -2.11 -7.77
C LEU A 45 -12.36 -3.32 -8.58
N GLN A 46 -13.64 -3.69 -8.45
CA GLN A 46 -14.23 -4.85 -9.15
C GLN A 46 -14.19 -4.72 -10.68
N ASP A 47 -14.31 -3.51 -11.21
CA ASP A 47 -14.15 -3.23 -12.65
C ASP A 47 -12.69 -3.26 -13.14
N GLY A 48 -11.73 -3.44 -12.22
CA GLY A 48 -10.29 -3.43 -12.49
C GLY A 48 -9.63 -2.05 -12.38
N SER A 49 -10.40 -0.99 -12.15
CA SER A 49 -9.86 0.36 -11.90
C SER A 49 -9.02 0.38 -10.62
N LEU A 50 -8.06 1.30 -10.57
CA LEU A 50 -7.13 1.44 -9.45
C LEU A 50 -7.28 2.80 -8.79
N ILE A 51 -7.28 2.81 -7.46
CA ILE A 51 -7.23 4.04 -6.65
C ILE A 51 -5.90 4.05 -5.89
N LEU A 52 -5.11 5.10 -6.07
CA LEU A 52 -3.95 5.38 -5.22
C LEU A 52 -4.45 5.92 -3.88
N CYS A 53 -4.32 5.14 -2.81
CA CYS A 53 -4.73 5.56 -1.47
C CYS A 53 -3.75 6.54 -0.84
N GLY A 54 -2.47 6.42 -1.17
CA GLY A 54 -1.42 7.27 -0.66
C GLY A 54 -0.05 6.61 -0.72
N GLU A 55 0.93 7.39 -0.30
CA GLU A 55 2.33 6.98 -0.24
C GLU A 55 2.80 6.99 1.21
N PHE A 56 3.77 6.15 1.54
CA PHE A 56 4.36 6.12 2.87
C PHE A 56 5.82 5.66 2.82
N ILE A 57 6.58 6.05 3.85
CA ILE A 57 7.98 5.67 4.02
C ILE A 57 8.09 5.01 5.40
N PRO A 58 8.55 3.74 5.49
CA PRO A 58 8.78 3.10 6.78
C PRO A 58 9.96 3.72 7.52
N ASP A 59 9.99 3.50 8.84
CA ASP A 59 11.13 3.85 9.69
C ASP A 59 12.38 3.01 9.36
N ASP A 60 13.48 3.29 10.05
CA ASP A 60 14.76 2.57 9.91
C ASP A 60 14.69 1.09 10.32
N GLN A 61 13.60 0.67 10.96
CA GLN A 61 13.31 -0.72 11.33
C GLN A 61 12.36 -1.40 10.34
N GLY A 62 11.98 -0.72 9.24
CA GLY A 62 11.07 -1.27 8.24
C GLY A 62 9.61 -1.32 8.71
N ARG A 63 9.22 -0.44 9.63
CA ARG A 63 7.85 -0.35 10.17
C ARG A 63 7.16 0.92 9.71
N VAL A 64 5.84 0.85 9.55
CA VAL A 64 5.01 2.02 9.29
C VAL A 64 3.71 1.90 10.06
N PHE A 65 3.24 3.04 10.59
CA PHE A 65 1.88 3.23 11.05
C PHE A 65 1.41 4.59 10.55
N ALA A 66 0.52 4.60 9.55
CA ALA A 66 0.10 5.83 8.88
C ALA A 66 -1.39 5.80 8.56
N ALA A 67 -2.04 6.96 8.68
CA ALA A 67 -3.36 7.21 8.12
C ALA A 67 -3.20 7.84 6.74
N LEU A 68 -3.82 7.24 5.74
CA LEU A 68 -3.82 7.69 4.35
C LEU A 68 -5.24 8.17 3.99
N THR A 69 -5.31 9.22 3.19
CA THR A 69 -6.57 9.78 2.70
C THR A 69 -6.66 9.58 1.19
N PRO A 70 -7.33 8.52 0.73
CA PRO A 70 -7.59 8.32 -0.68
C PRO A 70 -8.29 9.53 -1.32
N PRO A 71 -7.87 9.99 -2.50
CA PRO A 71 -8.49 11.11 -3.20
C PRO A 71 -9.87 10.74 -3.78
N GLN A 72 -10.17 9.45 -3.86
CA GLN A 72 -11.39 8.87 -4.41
C GLN A 72 -11.81 7.69 -3.55
N GLN A 73 -13.11 7.41 -3.52
CA GLN A 73 -13.69 6.32 -2.75
C GLN A 73 -14.35 5.30 -3.69
N PRO A 74 -14.28 3.99 -3.40
CA PRO A 74 -15.13 2.99 -4.05
C PRO A 74 -16.61 3.35 -3.94
N THR A 75 -17.38 3.05 -4.98
CA THR A 75 -18.83 3.30 -5.01
C THR A 75 -19.59 2.03 -4.64
N PRO A 76 -20.89 2.11 -4.30
CA PRO A 76 -21.70 0.92 -4.03
C PRO A 76 -21.72 -0.09 -5.19
N ASP A 77 -21.65 0.43 -6.43
CA ASP A 77 -21.68 -0.32 -7.69
C ASP A 77 -20.30 -0.79 -8.15
N ASN A 78 -19.21 -0.20 -7.61
CA ASN A 78 -17.84 -0.59 -7.92
C ASN A 78 -16.99 -0.59 -6.64
N ARG A 79 -17.05 -1.72 -5.94
CA ARG A 79 -16.43 -1.91 -4.62
C ARG A 79 -14.94 -2.25 -4.76
N ALA A 80 -14.20 -2.10 -3.66
CA ALA A 80 -12.85 -2.63 -3.57
C ALA A 80 -12.89 -4.17 -3.65
N ALA A 81 -12.06 -4.73 -4.52
CA ALA A 81 -11.86 -6.16 -4.71
C ALA A 81 -10.57 -6.64 -4.04
N SER A 82 -9.51 -5.82 -4.08
CA SER A 82 -8.26 -6.14 -3.40
C SER A 82 -7.48 -4.89 -3.00
N VAL A 83 -6.55 -5.08 -2.07
CA VAL A 83 -5.60 -4.08 -1.58
C VAL A 83 -4.20 -4.59 -1.85
N PHE A 84 -3.32 -3.73 -2.36
CA PHE A 84 -1.94 -4.11 -2.58
C PHE A 84 -0.98 -2.93 -2.41
N ILE A 85 0.27 -3.26 -2.09
CA ILE A 85 1.35 -2.28 -1.91
C ILE A 85 2.41 -2.54 -2.95
N THR A 86 2.88 -1.48 -3.61
CA THR A 86 4.00 -1.53 -4.55
C THR A 86 5.16 -0.68 -4.07
N VAL A 87 6.34 -0.95 -4.62
CA VAL A 87 7.50 -0.06 -4.54
C VAL A 87 7.57 0.74 -5.83
N GLU A 88 7.45 2.06 -5.74
CA GLU A 88 7.41 2.95 -6.90
C GLU A 88 8.54 3.97 -6.84
N SER A 89 8.95 4.50 -7.99
CA SER A 89 9.74 5.73 -8.00
C SER A 89 8.87 6.89 -7.50
N GLN A 90 9.44 7.81 -6.72
CA GLN A 90 8.74 9.03 -6.30
C GLN A 90 8.29 9.92 -7.48
N ARG A 91 8.86 9.71 -8.68
CA ARG A 91 8.46 10.40 -9.91
C ARG A 91 7.48 9.62 -10.78
N ALA A 92 7.04 8.43 -10.33
CA ALA A 92 6.13 7.60 -11.08
C ALA A 92 4.73 8.24 -11.13
N PRO A 93 4.00 8.08 -12.26
CA PRO A 93 2.61 8.52 -12.37
C PRO A 93 1.71 7.79 -11.37
N ALA A 94 0.44 8.21 -11.25
CA ALA A 94 -0.57 7.56 -10.40
C ALA A 94 -1.11 6.25 -11.02
N GLU A 95 -0.20 5.43 -11.55
CA GLU A 95 -0.44 4.08 -12.05
C GLU A 95 0.67 3.18 -11.48
N PRO A 96 0.37 1.95 -11.03
CA PRO A 96 1.40 1.08 -10.48
C PRO A 96 2.36 0.62 -11.57
N GLN A 97 3.64 0.91 -11.41
CA GLN A 97 4.72 0.46 -12.30
C GLN A 97 5.61 -0.57 -11.62
N GLY A 98 5.61 -0.56 -10.28
CA GLY A 98 6.36 -1.46 -9.44
C GLY A 98 5.69 -2.82 -9.25
N SER A 99 6.49 -3.81 -8.84
CA SER A 99 5.96 -5.10 -8.43
C SER A 99 5.26 -5.00 -7.07
N PRO A 100 4.13 -5.70 -6.87
CA PRO A 100 3.49 -5.79 -5.56
C PRO A 100 4.40 -6.47 -4.55
N VAL A 101 4.51 -5.90 -3.36
CA VAL A 101 5.21 -6.50 -2.20
C VAL A 101 4.25 -7.14 -1.20
N ILE A 102 3.00 -6.67 -1.16
CA ILE A 102 1.91 -7.21 -0.35
C ILE A 102 0.63 -7.13 -1.19
N THR A 103 -0.17 -8.20 -1.18
CA THR A 103 -1.49 -8.26 -1.84
C THR A 103 -2.49 -8.98 -0.93
N THR A 104 -3.72 -8.49 -0.86
CA THR A 104 -4.82 -9.10 -0.09
C THR A 104 -6.15 -8.89 -0.80
N GLU A 105 -6.92 -9.95 -0.96
CA GLU A 105 -8.28 -9.93 -1.52
C GLU A 105 -9.32 -9.59 -0.43
N LEU A 106 -10.42 -8.93 -0.81
CA LEU A 106 -11.49 -8.46 0.07
C LEU A 106 -12.83 -9.16 -0.14
#